data_AF-A0A378QDK1-F1
#
_entry.id   AF-A0A378QDK1-F1
#
_cell.length_a   1.000
_cell.length_b   1.000
_cell.length_c   1.000
_cell.angle_alpha   90.00
_cell.angle_beta   90.00
_cell.angle_gamma   90.00
#
_symmetry.space_group_name_H-M   'P 1'
#
loop_
_entity.id
_entity.type
_entity.pdbx_description
1 polymer ?
#
loop_
_entity_poly.entity_id
_entity_poly.type
_entity_poly.pdbx_seq_one_letter_code
_entity_poly.pdbx_strand_id
1 'polypeptide(L)'
;MIKRRTQAPTLTEDDFVNGVTANSADETPNLDPKAPRKFKSHTLPLNEYEYNLLVALADKYGQTHSGIIRYALKQLALKDN
;
A
#
# COMPACT_ATOMS: atom_id res chain seq x y z
N MET A 1 23.72 14.67 -40.24
CA MET A 1 22.46 15.09 -39.58
C MET A 1 22.71 15.29 -38.09
N ILE A 2 22.59 16.52 -37.60
CA ILE A 2 22.75 16.84 -36.17
C ILE A 2 21.40 16.56 -35.49
N LYS A 3 21.38 15.63 -34.53
CA LYS A 3 20.19 15.34 -33.70
C LYS A 3 19.96 16.54 -32.77
N ARG A 4 18.81 17.21 -32.91
CA ARG A 4 18.38 18.29 -32.01
C ARG A 4 18.18 17.72 -30.61
N ARG A 5 18.79 18.36 -29.60
CA ARG A 5 18.60 18.05 -28.19
C ARG A 5 17.20 18.51 -27.79
N THR A 6 16.36 17.58 -27.34
CA THR A 6 15.06 17.89 -26.74
C THR A 6 15.30 18.67 -25.45
N GLN A 7 14.66 19.84 -25.34
CA GLN A 7 14.81 20.73 -24.18
C GLN A 7 14.15 20.07 -22.97
N ALA A 8 14.87 20.02 -21.84
CA ALA A 8 14.34 19.52 -20.57
C ALA A 8 13.24 20.46 -20.05
N PRO A 9 12.26 19.97 -19.28
CA PRO A 9 11.22 20.81 -18.68
C PRO A 9 11.87 21.88 -17.80
N THR A 10 11.47 23.13 -18.01
CA THR A 10 11.91 24.27 -17.21
C THR A 10 11.17 24.26 -15.89
N LEU A 11 11.85 23.85 -14.81
CA LEU A 11 11.35 24.04 -13.46
C LEU A 11 11.38 25.55 -13.13
N THR A 12 10.30 26.04 -12.52
CA THR A 12 10.18 27.44 -12.10
C THR A 12 10.72 27.63 -10.67
N GLU A 13 10.96 28.88 -10.26
CA GLU A 13 11.41 29.18 -8.89
C GLU A 13 10.36 28.77 -7.84
N ASP A 14 9.07 28.86 -8.18
CA ASP A 14 7.98 28.39 -7.33
C ASP A 14 8.04 26.87 -7.11
N ASP A 15 8.46 26.09 -8.11
CA ASP A 15 8.63 24.63 -7.99
C ASP A 15 9.75 24.27 -7.00
N PHE A 16 10.80 25.11 -6.93
CA PHE A 16 11.91 24.93 -5.99
C PHE A 16 11.50 25.23 -4.54
N VAL A 17 10.76 26.32 -4.30
CA VAL A 17 10.26 26.68 -2.96
C VAL A 17 9.26 25.65 -2.44
N ASN A 18 8.44 25.09 -3.34
CA ASN A 18 7.45 24.07 -3.01
C ASN A 18 8.05 22.65 -2.92
N GLY A 19 9.37 22.48 -3.11
CA GLY A 19 10.04 21.18 -3.02
C GLY A 19 9.58 20.16 -4.08
N VAL A 20 9.06 20.64 -5.21
CA VAL A 20 8.60 19.81 -6.32
C VAL A 20 9.82 19.25 -7.03
N THR A 21 10.01 17.94 -6.95
CA THR A 21 11.03 17.25 -7.74
C THR A 21 10.47 16.96 -9.13
N ALA A 22 11.30 16.93 -10.18
CA ALA A 22 10.84 16.59 -11.54
C ALA A 22 10.22 15.18 -11.67
N ASN A 23 10.27 14.36 -10.61
CA ASN A 23 9.61 13.06 -10.49
C ASN A 23 8.34 13.10 -9.62
N SER A 24 7.90 14.28 -9.18
CA SER A 24 6.66 14.50 -8.42
C SER A 24 5.44 14.57 -9.34
N ALA A 25 5.44 13.85 -10.45
CA ALA A 25 4.18 13.50 -11.08
C ALA A 25 3.44 12.60 -10.08
N ASP A 26 2.18 12.94 -9.80
CA ASP A 26 1.21 12.20 -8.98
C ASP A 26 0.93 10.80 -9.54
N GLU A 27 1.95 9.98 -9.73
CA GLU A 27 1.80 8.57 -10.01
C GLU A 27 1.51 7.88 -8.69
N THR A 28 0.23 7.69 -8.39
CA THR A 28 -0.16 6.65 -7.43
C THR A 28 0.55 5.38 -7.88
N PRO A 29 1.48 4.83 -7.08
CA PRO A 29 2.26 3.70 -7.51
C PRO A 29 1.30 2.58 -7.88
N ASN A 30 1.48 1.99 -9.06
CA ASN A 30 0.70 0.82 -9.47
C ASN A 30 1.10 -0.37 -8.59
N LEU A 31 0.36 -0.57 -7.50
CA LEU A 31 0.60 -1.62 -6.51
C LEU A 31 0.08 -2.96 -7.05
N ASP A 32 0.96 -3.95 -7.23
CA ASP A 32 0.57 -5.30 -7.61
C ASP A 32 -0.09 -6.06 -6.43
N PRO A 33 -1.36 -6.47 -6.51
CA PRO A 33 -2.03 -7.23 -5.45
C PRO A 33 -1.43 -8.63 -5.17
N LYS A 34 -0.62 -9.16 -6.09
CA LYS A 34 0.05 -10.47 -5.97
C LYS A 34 1.50 -10.36 -5.53
N ALA A 35 1.98 -9.16 -5.21
CA ALA A 35 3.35 -8.92 -4.77
C ALA A 35 3.72 -9.74 -3.50
N PRO A 36 5.00 -10.10 -3.32
CA PRO A 36 5.46 -10.80 -2.12
C PRO A 36 5.19 -10.02 -0.83
N ARG A 37 4.82 -10.75 0.23
CA ARG A 37 4.43 -10.19 1.53
C ARG A 37 5.63 -9.88 2.45
N LYS A 38 6.72 -9.35 1.89
CA LYS A 38 7.97 -9.04 2.62
C LYS A 38 8.17 -7.54 2.87
N PHE A 39 7.14 -6.72 2.61
CA PHE A 39 7.26 -5.26 2.68
C PHE A 39 7.43 -4.73 4.12
N LYS A 40 6.50 -5.05 5.03
CA LYS A 40 6.56 -4.64 6.45
C LYS A 40 5.89 -5.69 7.36
N SER A 41 6.35 -5.77 8.61
CA SER A 41 5.69 -6.52 9.70
C SER A 41 5.03 -5.56 10.69
N HIS A 42 4.02 -6.05 11.41
CA HIS A 42 3.36 -5.31 12.48
C HIS A 42 2.94 -6.27 13.61
N THR A 43 2.95 -5.77 14.84
CA THR A 43 2.53 -6.50 16.04
C THR A 43 1.18 -5.96 16.50
N LEU A 44 0.19 -6.84 16.65
CA LEU A 44 -1.15 -6.48 17.08
C LEU A 44 -1.38 -6.97 18.52
N PRO A 45 -1.43 -6.08 19.53
CA PRO A 45 -1.88 -6.46 20.86
C PRO A 45 -3.39 -6.75 20.82
N LEU A 46 -3.82 -7.81 21.48
CA LEU A 46 -5.21 -8.27 21.53
C LEU A 46 -5.61 -8.53 22.98
N ASN A 47 -6.86 -8.25 23.32
CA ASN A 47 -7.46 -8.80 24.53
C ASN A 47 -7.92 -10.25 24.32
N GLU A 48 -8.33 -10.92 25.39
CA GLU A 48 -8.74 -12.33 25.36
C GLU A 48 -9.92 -12.59 24.41
N TYR A 49 -10.91 -11.70 24.42
CA TYR A 49 -12.08 -11.82 23.56
C TYR A 49 -11.71 -11.75 22.07
N GLU A 50 -10.89 -10.78 21.69
CA GLU A 50 -10.44 -10.58 20.30
C GLU A 50 -9.57 -11.75 19.82
N TYR A 51 -8.70 -12.27 20.69
CA TYR A 51 -7.88 -13.42 20.38
C TYR A 51 -8.73 -14.68 20.15
N ASN A 52 -9.69 -14.96 21.02
CA ASN A 52 -10.59 -16.10 20.86
C ASN A 52 -11.44 -16.00 19.59
N LEU A 53 -11.89 -14.79 19.24
CA LEU A 53 -12.59 -14.54 17.98
C LEU A 53 -11.69 -14.83 16.77
N LEU A 54 -10.43 -14.40 16.82
CA LEU A 54 -9.45 -14.67 15.76
C LEU A 54 -9.20 -16.17 15.56
N VAL A 55 -9.05 -16.92 16.66
CA VAL A 55 -8.87 -18.38 16.63
C VAL A 55 -10.09 -19.06 16.02
N ALA A 56 -11.30 -18.74 16.50
CA ALA A 56 -12.53 -19.35 15.98
C ALA A 56 -12.74 -19.09 14.49
N LEU A 57 -12.37 -17.90 14.00
CA LEU A 57 -12.41 -17.59 12.57
C LEU A 57 -11.34 -18.35 11.79
N ALA A 58 -10.12 -18.45 12.32
CA ALA A 58 -9.03 -19.19 11.69
C ALA A 58 -9.41 -20.67 11.49
N ASP A 59 -10.00 -21.30 12.50
CA ASP A 59 -10.49 -22.68 12.44
C ASP A 59 -11.64 -22.83 11.44
N LYS A 60 -12.62 -21.92 11.49
CA LYS A 60 -13.79 -21.95 10.61
C LYS A 60 -13.42 -21.88 9.13
N TYR A 61 -12.42 -21.07 8.78
CA TYR A 61 -12.00 -20.86 7.39
C TYR A 61 -10.76 -21.67 6.98
N GLY A 62 -10.18 -22.46 7.90
CA GLY A 62 -8.95 -23.20 7.66
C GLY A 62 -7.76 -22.30 7.27
N GLN A 63 -7.70 -21.10 7.84
CA GLN A 63 -6.69 -20.08 7.51
C GLN A 63 -5.80 -19.78 8.71
N THR A 64 -4.62 -19.23 8.46
CA THR A 64 -3.77 -18.69 9.54
C THR A 64 -4.37 -17.39 10.11
N HIS A 65 -4.01 -17.04 11.34
CA HIS A 65 -4.37 -15.75 11.96
C HIS A 65 -4.08 -14.56 11.04
N SER A 66 -2.86 -14.50 10.49
CA SER A 66 -2.47 -13.46 9.53
C SER A 66 -3.26 -13.51 8.21
N GLY A 67 -3.77 -14.68 7.83
CA GLY A 67 -4.67 -14.87 6.70
C GLY A 67 -6.04 -14.24 6.95
N ILE A 68 -6.63 -14.50 8.13
CA ILE A 68 -7.91 -13.92 8.57
C ILE A 68 -7.83 -12.39 8.65
N ILE A 69 -6.79 -11.85 9.28
CA ILE A 69 -6.59 -10.40 9.38
C ILE A 69 -6.54 -9.76 7.99
N ARG A 70 -5.80 -10.37 7.06
CA ARG A 70 -5.69 -9.87 5.67
C ARG A 70 -7.02 -9.96 4.93
N TYR A 71 -7.78 -11.03 5.14
CA TYR A 71 -9.11 -11.18 4.58
C TYR A 71 -10.05 -10.07 5.08
N ALA A 72 -10.06 -9.80 6.38
CA ALA A 72 -10.86 -8.74 6.99
C ALA A 72 -10.52 -7.36 6.41
N LEU A 73 -9.23 -7.02 6.26
CA LEU A 73 -8.81 -5.77 5.61
C LEU A 73 -9.37 -5.63 4.18
N LYS A 74 -9.32 -6.71 3.39
CA LYS A 74 -9.86 -6.71 2.03
C LYS A 74 -11.39 -6.55 2.03
N GLN A 75 -12.10 -7.21 2.94
CA GLN A 75 -13.56 -7.10 3.04
C GLN A 75 -14.00 -5.70 3.45
N LEU A 76 -13.29 -5.07 4.40
CA LEU A 76 -13.57 -3.69 4.82
C LEU A 76 -13.38 -2.71 3.65
N ALA A 77 -12.26 -2.82 2.92
CA ALA A 77 -12.01 -1.97 1.76
C ALA A 77 -13.06 -2.14 0.63
N LEU A 78 -13.67 -3.32 0.50
CA LEU A 78 -14.75 -3.58 -0.45
C LEU A 78 -16.10 -3.03 0.01
N LYS A 79 -16.30 -2.85 1.31
CA LYS A 79 -17.57 -2.38 1.88
C LYS A 79 -17.73 -0.85 1.79
N ASP A 80 -16.62 -0.13 1.74
CA ASP A 80 -16.58 1.34 1.65
C ASP A 80 -16.61 1.85 0.19
N ASN A 81 -16.79 0.95 -0.79
CA ASN A 81 -17.06 1.26 -2.21
C ASN A 81 -18.47 0.80 -2.60
#